data_AF-A0A8J2Z3Z3-F1
#
_entry.id   AF-A0A8J2Z3Z3-F1
#
_cell.length_a   1.000
_cell.length_b   1.000
_cell.length_c   1.000
_cell.angle_alpha   90.00
_cell.angle_beta   90.00
_cell.angle_gamma   90.00
#
_symmetry.space_group_name_H-M   'P 1'
#
loop_
_entity.id
_entity.type
_entity.pdbx_description
1 polymer ?
#
loop_
_entity_poly.entity_id
_entity_poly.type
_entity_poly.pdbx_seq_one_letter_code
_entity_poly.pdbx_strand_id
1 'polypeptide(L)'
;MMKMNFSQYKKEWKKISLLTAAMLLSACGGGGGGDSAGVAVNVSSPTDNVIHADINQNNQKDFTVHVGDQSIGAVGQSNAYQVSVTQSNPNAGFTVDLGTCAQAISNGQSCQFSLSYAPTTDTQYNQQDTLTISVGGTTQTINITGAKGQDFVVFGDSLSDAGVQDQLAALVNGLSTLSQGAFPAWPTVSGTSNEKSATYTTPGGNVWVTDLAKLVGASDSVALPNNNHYMQPIKVAYAKWYDQVNPLLQFFKISLDTESKKLTGNNYAQGGATTTCAGIGLVLNKSLFAAFPALMPPGNLPLYMPSPIGPIPQVNGQPAYSCPKAQSPNESLQPVYDQLENYNQIDSYLNQNNGMADASKVYILWGGANNLFLEVAKKPTPSAAEVAQVMTQAAGDIAYDVQYLAAHGAKKFVVLLLPNIGLTPSAIVANQQSALEKASIAYNTALNNMLGALQKQDSSIKIVPIDVFNLMNDMVANYEISALGKSYQFDDTTTPACKQAPVTQDNPLAALTNSALLCTPQADNKKHLFEDTVHPTAETHQVIAAKIAKAMEAFN
;
A
#
# COMPACT_ATOMS: atom_id res chain seq x y z
N MET A 1 -17.98 44.66 -20.14
CA MET A 1 -19.18 44.74 -19.26
C MET A 1 -19.74 43.32 -19.22
N MET A 2 -19.87 42.59 -18.12
CA MET A 2 -20.08 42.91 -16.71
C MET A 2 -19.52 41.73 -15.89
N LYS A 3 -18.79 42.02 -14.82
CA LYS A 3 -18.28 41.03 -13.85
C LYS A 3 -19.45 40.47 -13.03
N MET A 4 -19.47 39.16 -12.74
CA MET A 4 -20.21 38.64 -11.60
C MET A 4 -19.28 37.78 -10.73
N ASN A 5 -19.03 38.30 -9.53
CA ASN A 5 -18.36 37.65 -8.41
C ASN A 5 -19.31 36.62 -7.79
N PHE A 6 -18.84 35.40 -7.55
CA PHE A 6 -19.47 34.46 -6.62
C PHE A 6 -18.55 34.26 -5.41
N SER A 7 -18.51 35.29 -4.56
CA SER A 7 -18.22 35.12 -3.13
C SER A 7 -19.45 35.64 -2.39
N GLN A 8 -19.79 34.99 -1.28
CA GLN A 8 -21.00 35.17 -0.45
C GLN A 8 -22.17 34.22 -0.77
N TYR A 9 -22.05 32.96 -0.36
CA TYR A 9 -23.07 32.26 0.43
C TYR A 9 -22.38 31.15 1.25
N LYS A 10 -21.66 31.59 2.29
CA LYS A 10 -21.19 30.76 3.41
C LYS A 10 -21.81 31.38 4.67
N LYS A 11 -22.89 30.79 5.18
CA LYS A 11 -23.23 30.63 6.61
C LYS A 11 -24.66 30.13 6.76
N GLU A 12 -24.82 29.26 7.75
CA GLU A 12 -26.05 28.54 8.15
C GLU A 12 -26.42 27.37 7.22
N TRP A 13 -26.69 26.18 7.79
CA TRP A 13 -27.03 24.87 7.15
C TRP A 13 -25.93 23.79 6.98
N LYS A 14 -24.89 23.76 7.82
CA LYS A 14 -24.07 22.54 8.01
C LYS A 14 -23.85 22.20 9.49
N LYS A 15 -24.95 21.94 10.20
CA LYS A 15 -25.01 21.19 11.47
C LYS A 15 -26.33 20.43 11.58
N ILE A 16 -26.64 19.61 10.57
CA ILE A 16 -27.58 18.51 10.73
C ILE A 16 -26.81 17.24 10.40
N SER A 17 -26.77 16.37 11.40
CA SER A 17 -25.94 15.17 11.51
C SER A 17 -26.08 14.25 10.30
N LEU A 18 -24.96 13.73 9.79
CA LEU A 18 -24.95 12.65 8.80
C LEU A 18 -25.53 11.33 9.34
N LEU A 19 -25.82 11.22 10.65
CA LEU A 19 -26.61 10.11 11.18
C LEU A 19 -28.11 10.16 10.83
N THR A 20 -28.65 11.30 10.38
CA THR A 20 -30.10 11.44 10.11
C THR A 20 -30.49 11.26 8.63
N ALA A 21 -29.53 11.26 7.70
CA ALA A 21 -29.85 11.16 6.26
C ALA A 21 -30.11 9.72 5.77
N ALA A 22 -29.65 8.70 6.50
CA ALA A 22 -29.94 7.29 6.20
C ALA A 22 -31.32 6.81 6.70
N MET A 23 -32.03 7.62 7.51
CA MET A 23 -33.34 7.25 8.06
C MET A 23 -34.55 7.83 7.32
N LEU A 24 -34.36 8.64 6.26
CA LEU A 24 -35.46 9.39 5.61
C LEU A 24 -35.79 8.96 4.18
N LEU A 25 -35.21 7.87 3.66
CA LEU A 25 -35.47 7.39 2.29
C LEU A 25 -36.34 6.12 2.20
N SER A 26 -36.98 5.69 3.29
CA SER A 26 -37.95 4.58 3.27
C SER A 26 -39.41 4.98 3.57
N ALA A 27 -39.72 6.27 3.69
CA ALA A 27 -41.07 6.73 4.01
C ALA A 27 -41.69 7.60 2.90
N CYS A 28 -41.89 7.03 1.71
CA CYS A 28 -42.91 7.50 0.76
C CYS A 28 -43.24 6.36 -0.22
N GLY A 29 -44.19 5.53 0.19
CA GLY A 29 -44.83 4.48 -0.61
C GLY A 29 -45.95 3.86 0.23
N GLY A 30 -47.16 4.41 0.12
CA GLY A 30 -48.28 4.10 0.99
C GLY A 30 -48.89 2.71 0.78
N GLY A 31 -49.42 2.16 1.88
CA GLY A 31 -50.29 0.98 1.93
C GLY A 31 -50.28 0.39 3.35
N GLY A 32 -51.34 0.66 4.13
CA GLY A 32 -51.34 0.49 5.59
C GLY A 32 -51.30 -0.93 6.14
N GLY A 33 -50.89 -1.03 7.41
CA GLY A 33 -51.10 -2.19 8.28
C GLY A 33 -49.92 -2.51 9.22
N GLY A 34 -50.05 -2.14 10.50
CA GLY A 34 -49.35 -2.79 11.63
C GLY A 34 -48.03 -2.16 12.12
N ASP A 35 -48.11 -1.27 13.11
CA ASP A 35 -46.96 -0.90 13.95
C ASP A 35 -46.48 -2.13 14.73
N SER A 36 -45.43 -2.78 14.25
CA SER A 36 -44.64 -3.72 15.04
C SER A 36 -43.39 -2.99 15.51
N ALA A 37 -43.23 -2.89 16.83
CA ALA A 37 -42.05 -2.34 17.50
C ALA A 37 -40.84 -3.26 17.31
N GLY A 38 -40.38 -3.40 16.05
CA GLY A 38 -39.26 -4.24 15.68
C GLY A 38 -37.93 -3.64 16.13
N VAL A 39 -37.02 -4.50 16.59
CA VAL A 39 -35.64 -4.13 16.87
C VAL A 39 -34.95 -3.80 15.55
N ALA A 40 -34.41 -2.59 15.42
CA ALA A 40 -33.59 -2.22 14.27
C ALA A 40 -32.25 -2.96 14.36
N VAL A 41 -32.04 -3.93 13.49
CA VAL A 41 -30.77 -4.68 13.39
C VAL A 41 -30.07 -4.22 12.14
N ASN A 42 -28.76 -4.02 12.20
CA ASN A 42 -27.91 -3.80 11.03
C ASN A 42 -26.68 -4.71 11.14
N VAL A 43 -26.46 -5.56 10.16
CA VAL A 43 -25.26 -6.39 10.08
C VAL A 43 -24.33 -5.81 9.03
N SER A 44 -23.16 -5.34 9.45
CA SER A 44 -22.09 -4.95 8.54
C SER A 44 -21.13 -6.12 8.34
N SER A 45 -20.93 -6.51 7.08
CA SER A 45 -19.81 -7.34 6.68
C SER A 45 -18.64 -6.43 6.31
N PRO A 46 -17.42 -6.65 6.81
CA PRO A 46 -16.21 -5.95 6.41
C PRO A 46 -15.71 -6.43 5.03
N THR A 47 -16.58 -6.82 4.08
CA THR A 47 -16.18 -7.19 2.71
C THR A 47 -17.34 -7.30 1.71
N ASP A 48 -17.00 -7.52 0.44
CA ASP A 48 -17.82 -8.35 -0.45
C ASP A 48 -18.10 -9.71 0.24
N ASN A 49 -19.27 -10.29 0.07
CA ASN A 49 -19.60 -11.54 0.76
C ASN A 49 -18.85 -12.76 0.17
N VAL A 50 -17.57 -12.63 -0.19
CA VAL A 50 -16.75 -13.67 -0.84
C VAL A 50 -15.52 -13.97 -0.01
N ILE A 51 -15.36 -15.15 0.58
CA ILE A 51 -14.14 -15.48 1.34
C ILE A 51 -13.19 -16.30 0.47
N HIS A 52 -11.96 -15.83 0.33
CA HIS A 52 -10.93 -16.50 -0.45
C HIS A 52 -10.07 -17.41 0.44
N ALA A 53 -9.88 -18.66 0.06
CA ALA A 53 -8.90 -19.55 0.69
C ALA A 53 -8.46 -20.65 -0.28
N ASP A 54 -7.21 -21.10 -0.16
CA ASP A 54 -6.75 -22.31 -0.84
C ASP A 54 -7.18 -23.59 -0.11
N ILE A 55 -7.13 -24.73 -0.81
CA ILE A 55 -7.47 -26.04 -0.23
C ILE A 55 -6.62 -26.29 1.02
N ASN A 56 -7.28 -26.64 2.12
CA ASN A 56 -6.72 -26.87 3.45
C ASN A 56 -6.05 -25.65 4.09
N GLN A 57 -6.22 -24.45 3.51
CA GLN A 57 -5.94 -23.20 4.19
C GLN A 57 -7.24 -22.66 4.79
N ASN A 58 -7.10 -21.84 5.83
CA ASN A 58 -8.23 -21.17 6.46
C ASN A 58 -8.08 -19.67 6.28
N ASN A 59 -9.14 -19.02 5.85
CA ASN A 59 -9.24 -17.57 5.89
C ASN A 59 -10.54 -17.16 6.57
N GLN A 60 -10.51 -16.06 7.31
CA GLN A 60 -11.62 -15.64 8.16
C GLN A 60 -12.03 -14.21 7.84
N LYS A 61 -13.34 -13.96 7.89
CA LYS A 61 -13.89 -12.62 7.91
C LYS A 61 -14.76 -12.40 9.14
N ASP A 62 -14.57 -11.28 9.79
CA ASP A 62 -15.41 -10.88 10.92
C ASP A 62 -16.70 -10.22 10.41
N PHE A 63 -17.73 -10.08 11.21
CA PHE A 63 -19.01 -9.45 10.89
C PHE A 63 -19.48 -8.73 12.14
N THR A 64 -19.99 -7.51 12.00
CA THR A 64 -20.47 -6.75 13.15
C THR A 64 -21.99 -6.61 13.13
N VAL A 65 -22.63 -7.07 14.19
CA VAL A 65 -24.07 -6.91 14.41
C VAL A 65 -24.28 -5.70 15.28
N HIS A 66 -25.06 -4.73 14.80
CA HIS A 66 -25.45 -3.53 15.53
C HIS A 66 -26.95 -3.57 15.82
N VAL A 67 -27.30 -3.30 17.07
CA VAL A 67 -28.69 -3.10 17.49
C VAL A 67 -28.92 -1.61 17.66
N GLY A 68 -29.78 -1.04 16.80
CA GLY A 68 -30.12 0.37 16.83
C GLY A 68 -30.79 0.78 18.14
N ASP A 69 -30.61 2.04 18.51
CA ASP A 69 -31.36 2.62 19.62
C ASP A 69 -32.85 2.63 19.31
N GLN A 70 -33.68 2.19 20.26
CA GLN A 70 -35.12 2.40 20.13
C GLN A 70 -35.44 3.88 20.30
N SER A 71 -36.34 4.40 19.46
CA SER A 71 -36.87 5.76 19.58
C SER A 71 -37.37 6.03 21.01
N ILE A 72 -37.11 7.26 21.47
CA ILE A 72 -37.30 7.93 22.78
C ILE A 72 -38.51 7.52 23.68
N GLY A 73 -39.45 6.69 23.23
CA GLY A 73 -40.64 6.26 23.99
C GLY A 73 -40.44 5.13 25.01
N ALA A 74 -39.32 4.41 24.99
CA ALA A 74 -39.05 3.27 25.90
C ALA A 74 -37.80 3.50 26.77
N VAL A 75 -37.69 4.68 27.40
CA VAL A 75 -36.63 4.94 28.38
C VAL A 75 -36.89 4.09 29.64
N GLY A 76 -36.14 2.99 29.80
CA GLY A 76 -36.12 2.22 31.05
C GLY A 76 -36.05 0.69 30.94
N GLN A 77 -36.18 0.08 29.76
CA GLN A 77 -36.00 -1.37 29.60
C GLN A 77 -34.72 -1.67 28.79
N SER A 78 -33.68 -2.17 29.47
CA SER A 78 -32.51 -2.76 28.82
C SER A 78 -32.88 -4.16 28.35
N ASN A 79 -33.50 -4.27 27.18
CA ASN A 79 -33.73 -5.57 26.55
C ASN A 79 -32.39 -6.10 26.05
N ALA A 80 -31.98 -7.26 26.54
CA ALA A 80 -30.81 -7.99 26.07
C ALA A 80 -31.28 -9.03 25.04
N TYR A 81 -30.71 -8.98 23.83
CA TYR A 81 -31.05 -9.84 22.72
C TYR A 81 -29.94 -10.86 22.48
N GLN A 82 -30.31 -12.13 22.37
CA GLN A 82 -29.40 -13.16 21.91
C GLN A 82 -29.22 -13.04 20.39
N VAL A 83 -27.97 -13.15 19.94
CA VAL A 83 -27.63 -13.25 18.52
C VAL A 83 -27.48 -14.71 18.15
N SER A 84 -28.14 -15.14 17.10
CA SER A 84 -27.89 -16.44 16.49
C SER A 84 -27.59 -16.29 15.00
N VAL A 85 -26.69 -17.13 14.51
CA VAL A 85 -26.32 -17.18 13.10
C VAL A 85 -26.51 -18.63 12.64
N THR A 86 -27.28 -18.82 11.56
CA THR A 86 -27.54 -20.14 10.97
C THR A 86 -27.12 -20.16 9.51
N GLN A 87 -26.66 -21.32 9.05
CA GLN A 87 -26.15 -21.54 7.70
C GLN A 87 -27.14 -22.39 6.90
N SER A 88 -27.37 -22.04 5.64
CA SER A 88 -28.21 -22.80 4.72
C SER A 88 -27.49 -23.99 4.08
N ASN A 89 -26.17 -23.91 3.96
CA ASN A 89 -25.31 -24.91 3.32
C ASN A 89 -24.03 -25.13 4.16
N PRO A 90 -24.10 -25.98 5.21
CA PRO A 90 -22.93 -26.27 6.05
C PRO A 90 -21.81 -27.01 5.31
N ASN A 91 -22.07 -27.54 4.09
CA ASN A 91 -21.07 -28.24 3.28
C ASN A 91 -20.22 -27.31 2.41
N ALA A 92 -20.55 -26.01 2.35
CA ALA A 92 -19.81 -25.02 1.59
C ALA A 92 -18.43 -24.67 2.19
N GLY A 93 -17.97 -25.37 3.23
CA GLY A 93 -16.63 -25.18 3.82
C GLY A 93 -16.56 -23.99 4.77
N PHE A 94 -17.71 -23.45 5.19
CA PHE A 94 -17.80 -22.32 6.10
C PHE A 94 -18.07 -22.75 7.53
N THR A 95 -17.41 -22.09 8.49
CA THR A 95 -17.64 -22.28 9.92
C THR A 95 -17.88 -20.92 10.58
N VAL A 96 -18.97 -20.81 11.36
CA VAL A 96 -19.29 -19.59 12.13
C VAL A 96 -18.72 -19.70 13.54
N ASP A 97 -18.02 -18.66 13.98
CA ASP A 97 -17.68 -18.44 15.39
C ASP A 97 -18.40 -17.18 15.89
N LEU A 98 -19.27 -17.33 16.88
CA LEU A 98 -20.06 -16.22 17.41
C LEU A 98 -19.22 -15.17 18.15
N GLY A 99 -18.00 -15.47 18.57
CA GLY A 99 -17.12 -14.49 19.22
C GLY A 99 -17.80 -13.71 20.35
N THR A 100 -17.81 -12.39 20.24
CA THR A 100 -18.49 -11.51 21.22
C THR A 100 -20.01 -11.52 21.10
N CYS A 101 -20.55 -11.91 19.94
CA CYS A 101 -21.99 -12.12 19.74
C CYS A 101 -22.52 -13.38 20.45
N ALA A 102 -21.66 -14.20 21.07
CA ALA A 102 -22.10 -15.30 21.93
C ALA A 102 -22.79 -14.80 23.22
N GLN A 103 -22.59 -13.53 23.58
CA GLN A 103 -23.26 -12.88 24.70
C GLN A 103 -24.45 -12.07 24.21
N ALA A 104 -25.45 -11.88 25.07
CA ALA A 104 -26.59 -11.02 24.76
C ALA A 104 -26.14 -9.57 24.58
N ILE A 105 -26.68 -8.90 23.56
CA ILE A 105 -26.41 -7.50 23.26
C ILE A 105 -27.64 -6.64 23.55
N SER A 106 -27.44 -5.43 24.06
CA SER A 106 -28.51 -4.48 24.35
C SER A 106 -28.66 -3.44 23.25
N ASN A 107 -29.74 -2.65 23.31
CA ASN A 107 -29.92 -1.49 22.42
C ASN A 107 -28.68 -0.56 22.45
N GLY A 108 -28.27 -0.07 21.29
CA GLY A 108 -27.10 0.82 21.15
C GLY A 108 -25.75 0.09 21.22
N GLN A 109 -25.74 -1.23 21.43
CA GLN A 109 -24.51 -2.03 21.46
C GLN A 109 -24.27 -2.73 20.12
N SER A 110 -23.02 -3.13 19.92
CA SER A 110 -22.59 -4.00 18.83
C SER A 110 -21.80 -5.19 19.35
N CYS A 111 -21.80 -6.25 18.58
CA CYS A 111 -20.95 -7.41 18.77
C CYS A 111 -20.38 -7.88 17.44
N GLN A 112 -19.35 -8.72 17.52
CA GLN A 112 -18.68 -9.33 16.37
C GLN A 112 -18.76 -10.85 16.43
N PHE A 113 -19.16 -11.46 15.31
CA PHE A 113 -18.97 -12.86 14.99
C PHE A 113 -18.00 -12.98 13.82
N SER A 114 -17.50 -14.17 13.52
CA SER A 114 -16.65 -14.42 12.38
C SER A 114 -17.08 -15.64 11.59
N LEU A 115 -16.65 -15.68 10.33
CA LEU A 115 -16.88 -16.73 9.38
C LEU A 115 -15.53 -17.16 8.81
N SER A 116 -15.14 -18.40 9.11
CA SER A 116 -13.97 -19.06 8.54
C SER A 116 -14.37 -19.84 7.28
N TYR A 117 -13.54 -19.79 6.24
CA TYR A 117 -13.66 -20.60 5.03
C TYR A 117 -12.42 -21.47 4.89
N ALA A 118 -12.61 -22.78 4.95
CA ALA A 118 -11.55 -23.78 4.86
C ALA A 118 -11.95 -24.90 3.89
N PRO A 119 -11.80 -24.68 2.56
CA PRO A 119 -12.18 -25.67 1.57
C PRO A 119 -11.25 -26.89 1.64
N THR A 120 -11.83 -28.08 1.56
CA THR A 120 -11.10 -29.36 1.53
C THR A 120 -11.02 -29.95 0.12
N THR A 121 -11.86 -29.45 -0.81
CA THR A 121 -11.91 -29.89 -2.21
C THR A 121 -12.24 -28.71 -3.13
N ASP A 122 -11.87 -28.82 -4.42
CA ASP A 122 -12.22 -27.80 -5.42
C ASP A 122 -13.72 -27.58 -5.58
N THR A 123 -14.55 -28.60 -5.26
CA THR A 123 -16.01 -28.52 -5.41
C THR A 123 -16.65 -27.51 -4.46
N GLN A 124 -15.96 -27.13 -3.37
CA GLN A 124 -16.43 -26.14 -2.40
C GLN A 124 -16.21 -24.70 -2.88
N TYR A 125 -15.34 -24.50 -3.87
CA TYR A 125 -15.22 -23.20 -4.53
C TYR A 125 -16.51 -22.83 -5.26
N ASN A 126 -16.83 -21.55 -5.21
CA ASN A 126 -18.01 -20.91 -5.75
C ASN A 126 -19.34 -21.45 -5.18
N GLN A 127 -19.30 -22.32 -4.17
CA GLN A 127 -20.50 -22.67 -3.43
C GLN A 127 -20.95 -21.45 -2.62
N GLN A 128 -22.25 -21.19 -2.70
CA GLN A 128 -22.90 -20.19 -1.89
C GLN A 128 -23.41 -20.81 -0.60
N ASP A 129 -23.41 -20.00 0.45
CA ASP A 129 -24.16 -20.23 1.66
C ASP A 129 -24.90 -18.94 2.02
N THR A 130 -25.99 -19.04 2.75
CA THR A 130 -26.79 -17.92 3.23
C THR A 130 -26.73 -17.95 4.74
N LEU A 131 -26.09 -16.94 5.32
CA LEU A 131 -26.15 -16.70 6.75
C LEU A 131 -27.48 -16.04 7.09
N THR A 132 -28.24 -16.62 8.02
CA THR A 132 -29.41 -15.98 8.63
C THR A 132 -29.04 -15.56 10.05
N ILE A 133 -28.91 -14.25 10.26
CA ILE A 133 -28.60 -13.62 11.55
C ILE A 133 -29.93 -13.22 12.21
N SER A 134 -30.19 -13.71 13.40
CA SER A 134 -31.40 -13.40 14.17
C SER A 134 -31.06 -12.65 15.45
N VAL A 135 -31.75 -11.53 15.71
CA VAL A 135 -31.61 -10.73 16.93
C VAL A 135 -32.99 -10.28 17.39
N GLY A 136 -33.44 -10.74 18.55
CA GLY A 136 -34.72 -10.30 19.14
C GLY A 136 -35.95 -10.56 18.27
N GLY A 137 -35.91 -11.57 17.38
CA GLY A 137 -36.98 -11.90 16.43
C GLY A 137 -36.87 -11.21 15.07
N THR A 138 -36.00 -10.21 14.92
CA THR A 138 -35.64 -9.63 13.62
C THR A 138 -34.58 -10.50 12.95
N THR A 139 -34.74 -10.79 11.66
CA THR A 139 -33.76 -11.56 10.88
C THR A 139 -33.13 -10.72 9.78
N GLN A 140 -31.84 -10.93 9.54
CA GLN A 140 -31.12 -10.46 8.36
C GLN A 140 -30.47 -11.64 7.65
N THR A 141 -30.39 -11.58 6.33
CA THR A 141 -29.74 -12.62 5.52
C THR A 141 -28.56 -12.06 4.76
N ILE A 142 -27.48 -12.82 4.70
CA ILE A 142 -26.25 -12.48 3.96
C ILE A 142 -25.87 -13.68 3.12
N ASN A 143 -25.86 -13.50 1.79
CA ASN A 143 -25.36 -14.53 0.87
C ASN A 143 -23.85 -14.43 0.78
N ILE A 144 -23.15 -15.50 1.13
CA ILE A 144 -21.70 -15.65 1.12
C ILE A 144 -21.26 -16.64 0.04
N THR A 145 -20.05 -16.47 -0.51
CA THR A 145 -19.46 -17.34 -1.54
C THR A 145 -18.02 -17.68 -1.17
N GLY A 146 -17.63 -18.95 -1.30
CA GLY A 146 -16.24 -19.38 -1.08
C GLY A 146 -15.48 -19.27 -2.39
N ALA A 147 -14.31 -18.66 -2.44
CA ALA A 147 -13.53 -18.52 -3.65
C ALA A 147 -12.10 -19.06 -3.46
N LYS A 148 -11.47 -19.44 -4.56
CA LYS A 148 -10.07 -19.86 -4.53
C LYS A 148 -9.18 -18.66 -4.15
N GLY A 149 -8.09 -18.93 -3.44
CA GLY A 149 -7.03 -17.96 -3.22
C GLY A 149 -6.51 -17.41 -4.54
N GLN A 150 -6.13 -16.13 -4.57
CA GLN A 150 -5.48 -15.52 -5.73
C GLN A 150 -4.05 -15.13 -5.40
N ASP A 151 -3.10 -15.85 -5.99
CA ASP A 151 -1.71 -15.46 -5.95
C ASP A 151 -1.45 -14.22 -6.79
N PHE A 152 -0.54 -13.37 -6.33
CA PHE A 152 -0.17 -12.14 -7.02
C PHE A 152 1.33 -11.87 -6.93
N VAL A 153 1.81 -11.00 -7.81
CA VAL A 153 3.18 -10.47 -7.88
C VAL A 153 3.09 -8.95 -7.91
N VAL A 154 3.90 -8.25 -7.11
CA VAL A 154 3.87 -6.79 -7.01
C VAL A 154 5.16 -6.19 -7.55
N PHE A 155 5.03 -5.13 -8.35
CA PHE A 155 6.12 -4.29 -8.82
C PHE A 155 5.82 -2.80 -8.53
N GLY A 156 6.72 -2.08 -7.87
CA GLY A 156 6.46 -0.66 -7.55
C GLY A 156 7.32 0.00 -6.49
N ASP A 157 7.10 1.30 -6.26
CA ASP A 157 7.97 2.19 -5.47
C ASP A 157 7.64 2.27 -3.97
N SER A 158 6.38 2.45 -3.64
CA SER A 158 5.88 2.70 -2.28
C SER A 158 5.51 1.41 -1.55
N LEU A 159 5.83 0.25 -2.15
CA LEU A 159 5.08 -0.99 -1.96
C LEU A 159 5.87 -2.19 -1.47
N SER A 160 7.20 -2.13 -1.43
CA SER A 160 8.03 -3.34 -1.40
C SER A 160 9.20 -3.32 -0.40
N ASP A 161 9.23 -2.33 0.48
CA ASP A 161 10.32 -2.19 1.45
C ASP A 161 10.23 -3.17 2.62
N ALA A 162 9.10 -3.88 2.77
CA ALA A 162 9.00 -5.02 3.70
C ALA A 162 10.09 -6.08 3.43
N GLY A 163 10.59 -6.17 2.19
CA GLY A 163 11.59 -7.17 1.82
C GLY A 163 13.02 -6.87 2.08
N VAL A 164 13.31 -5.64 2.50
CA VAL A 164 14.63 -5.25 2.96
C VAL A 164 14.69 -5.10 4.47
N GLN A 165 13.59 -5.37 5.21
CA GLN A 165 13.48 -5.01 6.62
C GLN A 165 14.57 -5.62 7.48
N ASP A 166 14.66 -6.95 7.53
CA ASP A 166 15.65 -7.63 8.38
C ASP A 166 17.08 -7.16 8.04
N GLN A 167 17.37 -6.93 6.76
CA GLN A 167 18.70 -6.52 6.32
C GLN A 167 19.00 -5.06 6.64
N LEU A 168 18.04 -4.17 6.41
CA LEU A 168 18.16 -2.74 6.69
C LEU A 168 18.17 -2.48 8.20
N ALA A 169 17.33 -3.17 8.97
CA ALA A 169 17.33 -3.13 10.44
C ALA A 169 18.66 -3.62 11.00
N ALA A 170 19.19 -4.75 10.51
CA ALA A 170 20.50 -5.25 10.91
C ALA A 170 21.63 -4.26 10.58
N LEU A 171 21.62 -3.67 9.38
CA LEU A 171 22.59 -2.67 8.96
C LEU A 171 22.54 -1.41 9.86
N VAL A 172 21.36 -0.85 10.07
CA VAL A 172 21.16 0.36 10.89
C VAL A 172 21.53 0.11 12.36
N ASN A 173 21.08 -0.99 12.95
CA ASN A 173 21.43 -1.37 14.32
C ASN A 173 22.94 -1.59 14.49
N GLY A 174 23.58 -2.20 13.50
CA GLY A 174 25.02 -2.40 13.50
C GLY A 174 25.80 -1.09 13.40
N LEU A 175 25.39 -0.17 12.53
CA LEU A 175 25.96 1.19 12.46
C LEU A 175 25.75 1.98 13.76
N SER A 176 24.57 1.86 14.38
CA SER A 176 24.30 2.45 15.70
C SER A 176 25.25 1.90 16.76
N THR A 177 25.47 0.59 16.79
CA THR A 177 26.40 -0.05 17.73
C THR A 177 27.84 0.39 17.49
N LEU A 178 28.32 0.35 16.25
CA LEU A 178 29.69 0.73 15.87
C LEU A 178 30.00 2.19 16.22
N SER A 179 29.01 3.05 16.07
CA SER A 179 29.13 4.49 16.35
C SER A 179 28.84 4.88 17.80
N GLN A 180 28.67 3.90 18.71
CA GLN A 180 28.31 4.13 20.12
C GLN A 180 27.04 5.00 20.28
N GLY A 181 26.06 4.79 19.42
CA GLY A 181 24.77 5.47 19.45
C GLY A 181 24.74 6.83 18.74
N ALA A 182 25.81 7.22 18.02
CA ALA A 182 25.74 8.40 17.17
C ALA A 182 24.73 8.22 16.04
N PHE A 183 24.66 7.03 15.42
CA PHE A 183 23.60 6.64 14.50
C PHE A 183 22.34 6.18 15.27
N PRO A 184 21.13 6.53 14.79
CA PRO A 184 19.90 6.03 15.40
C PRO A 184 19.82 4.50 15.28
N ALA A 185 19.26 3.85 16.29
CA ALA A 185 18.87 2.44 16.21
C ALA A 185 17.63 2.29 15.31
N TRP A 186 17.39 1.07 14.83
CA TRP A 186 16.18 0.75 14.11
C TRP A 186 14.96 0.92 15.03
N PRO A 187 13.87 1.58 14.59
CA PRO A 187 12.70 1.82 15.43
C PRO A 187 11.95 0.52 15.77
N THR A 188 11.29 0.51 16.92
CA THR A 188 10.35 -0.55 17.33
C THR A 188 8.90 -0.08 17.23
N VAL A 189 7.99 -1.06 17.17
CA VAL A 189 6.56 -0.81 17.27
C VAL A 189 6.21 -0.31 18.67
N SER A 190 5.50 0.82 18.76
CA SER A 190 5.14 1.46 20.02
C SER A 190 4.45 0.49 20.98
N GLY A 191 4.91 0.44 22.23
CA GLY A 191 4.38 -0.48 23.24
C GLY A 191 4.81 -1.94 23.08
N THR A 192 5.71 -2.27 22.15
CA THR A 192 6.23 -3.63 21.95
C THR A 192 7.76 -3.65 21.81
N SER A 193 8.35 -4.84 21.86
CA SER A 193 9.76 -5.08 21.54
C SER A 193 9.99 -5.44 20.06
N ASN A 194 8.94 -5.45 19.24
CA ASN A 194 9.05 -5.88 17.85
C ASN A 194 9.63 -4.76 16.99
N GLU A 195 10.53 -5.10 16.06
CA GLU A 195 11.06 -4.14 15.10
C GLU A 195 9.94 -3.59 14.21
N LYS A 196 9.99 -2.29 13.91
CA LYS A 196 9.08 -1.66 12.97
C LYS A 196 9.34 -2.24 11.57
N SER A 197 8.27 -2.48 10.82
CA SER A 197 8.37 -2.79 9.40
C SER A 197 9.20 -1.73 8.68
N ALA A 198 10.06 -2.13 7.73
CA ALA A 198 10.86 -1.19 6.92
C ALA A 198 10.00 -0.46 5.89
N THR A 199 8.82 -0.03 6.29
CA THR A 199 7.80 0.54 5.45
C THR A 199 7.43 1.89 5.98
N TYR A 200 6.90 2.74 5.12
CA TYR A 200 6.50 4.10 5.48
C TYR A 200 5.16 4.14 6.23
N THR A 201 4.92 3.19 7.15
CA THR A 201 3.65 3.03 7.85
C THR A 201 3.83 3.13 9.37
N THR A 202 2.77 3.55 10.05
CA THR A 202 2.69 3.62 11.52
C THR A 202 3.21 2.33 12.18
N PRO A 203 3.75 2.40 13.42
CA PRO A 203 4.34 1.26 14.08
C PRO A 203 3.22 0.26 14.42
N GLY A 204 3.33 -0.94 13.85
CA GLY A 204 2.31 -1.99 13.95
C GLY A 204 1.47 -2.17 12.68
N GLY A 205 1.65 -1.30 11.68
CA GLY A 205 1.08 -1.45 10.36
C GLY A 205 1.73 -2.60 9.60
N ASN A 206 0.92 -3.53 9.09
CA ASN A 206 1.35 -4.42 8.03
C ASN A 206 1.49 -3.61 6.74
N VAL A 207 2.35 -4.03 5.82
CA VAL A 207 2.24 -3.54 4.45
C VAL A 207 0.89 -3.93 3.87
N TRP A 208 0.32 -3.06 3.04
CA TRP A 208 -0.93 -3.33 2.31
C TRP A 208 -0.88 -4.68 1.58
N VAL A 209 0.31 -5.15 1.17
CA VAL A 209 0.54 -6.47 0.57
C VAL A 209 0.15 -7.60 1.52
N THR A 210 0.58 -7.52 2.78
CA THR A 210 0.27 -8.54 3.79
C THR A 210 -1.21 -8.51 4.11
N ASP A 211 -1.81 -7.33 4.14
CA ASP A 211 -3.26 -7.19 4.29
C ASP A 211 -3.99 -7.68 3.02
N LEU A 212 -3.46 -7.45 1.83
CA LEU A 212 -3.99 -7.97 0.57
C LEU A 212 -3.95 -9.49 0.54
N ALA A 213 -2.82 -10.11 0.91
CA ALA A 213 -2.66 -11.56 0.95
C ALA A 213 -3.74 -12.22 1.81
N LYS A 214 -4.03 -11.63 2.97
CA LYS A 214 -5.16 -12.03 3.81
C LYS A 214 -6.50 -11.82 3.11
N LEU A 215 -6.74 -10.66 2.50
CA LEU A 215 -8.00 -10.36 1.82
C LEU A 215 -8.30 -11.31 0.64
N VAL A 216 -7.28 -11.72 -0.11
CA VAL A 216 -7.42 -12.56 -1.32
C VAL A 216 -7.06 -14.02 -1.09
N GLY A 217 -6.82 -14.42 0.16
CA GLY A 217 -6.50 -15.80 0.54
C GLY A 217 -5.24 -16.34 -0.15
N ALA A 218 -4.25 -15.49 -0.41
CA ALA A 218 -2.97 -15.91 -0.96
C ALA A 218 -2.15 -16.65 0.11
N SER A 219 -1.39 -17.66 -0.30
CA SER A 219 -0.64 -18.51 0.65
C SER A 219 0.46 -17.75 1.43
N ASP A 220 0.79 -18.22 2.63
CA ASP A 220 1.83 -17.62 3.47
C ASP A 220 3.24 -17.64 2.84
N SER A 221 3.52 -18.59 1.92
CA SER A 221 4.78 -18.65 1.16
C SER A 221 4.84 -17.60 0.04
N VAL A 222 3.69 -17.03 -0.34
CA VAL A 222 3.53 -15.95 -1.32
C VAL A 222 3.63 -14.58 -0.66
N ALA A 223 3.83 -14.50 0.66
CA ALA A 223 3.95 -13.26 1.44
C ALA A 223 5.40 -12.80 1.68
N LEU A 224 6.41 -13.53 1.19
CA LEU A 224 7.82 -13.24 1.47
C LEU A 224 8.61 -12.76 0.23
N PRO A 225 9.29 -11.62 0.32
CA PRO A 225 10.00 -10.98 -0.79
C PRO A 225 11.31 -11.66 -1.18
N ASN A 226 11.56 -11.76 -2.50
CA ASN A 226 12.77 -12.38 -3.03
C ASN A 226 13.87 -11.33 -3.18
N ASN A 227 14.53 -11.04 -2.06
CA ASN A 227 15.52 -9.98 -2.00
C ASN A 227 16.94 -10.53 -1.95
N ASN A 228 17.48 -10.91 -3.11
CA ASN A 228 18.89 -11.30 -3.17
C ASN A 228 19.86 -10.16 -3.49
N HIS A 229 19.42 -8.99 -3.98
CA HIS A 229 20.36 -8.11 -4.68
C HIS A 229 20.27 -6.59 -4.42
N TYR A 230 19.61 -6.09 -3.37
CA TYR A 230 19.49 -4.62 -3.21
C TYR A 230 20.83 -3.90 -2.94
N MET A 231 21.80 -4.60 -2.32
CA MET A 231 23.18 -4.11 -2.17
C MET A 231 24.10 -4.52 -3.32
N GLN A 232 23.62 -5.35 -4.25
CA GLN A 232 24.43 -5.88 -5.34
C GLN A 232 24.94 -4.77 -6.28
N PRO A 233 24.16 -3.73 -6.64
CA PRO A 233 24.68 -2.59 -7.39
C PRO A 233 25.91 -1.95 -6.72
N ILE A 234 25.89 -1.81 -5.39
CA ILE A 234 26.99 -1.22 -4.60
C ILE A 234 28.20 -2.15 -4.58
N LYS A 235 27.97 -3.45 -4.37
CA LYS A 235 29.01 -4.48 -4.40
C LYS A 235 29.74 -4.49 -5.73
N VAL A 236 29.02 -4.42 -6.84
CA VAL A 236 29.61 -4.39 -8.19
C VAL A 236 30.34 -3.06 -8.44
N ALA A 237 29.71 -1.93 -8.12
CA ALA A 237 30.27 -0.60 -8.34
C ALA A 237 31.56 -0.35 -7.55
N TYR A 238 31.66 -0.87 -6.33
CA TYR A 238 32.78 -0.64 -5.41
C TYR A 238 33.48 -1.92 -4.96
N ALA A 239 33.61 -2.91 -5.84
CA ALA A 239 34.13 -4.25 -5.52
C ALA A 239 35.39 -4.26 -4.64
N LYS A 240 36.41 -3.44 -4.98
CA LYS A 240 37.65 -3.36 -4.18
C LYS A 240 37.43 -2.88 -2.74
N TRP A 241 36.61 -1.85 -2.54
CA TRP A 241 36.29 -1.34 -1.22
C TRP A 241 35.42 -2.35 -0.46
N TYR A 242 34.43 -2.90 -1.15
CA TYR A 242 33.53 -3.91 -0.62
C TYR A 242 34.29 -5.13 -0.08
N ASP A 243 35.20 -5.69 -0.87
CA ASP A 243 35.99 -6.88 -0.48
C ASP A 243 36.91 -6.62 0.72
N GLN A 244 37.34 -5.38 0.92
CA GLN A 244 38.14 -4.96 2.06
C GLN A 244 37.30 -4.72 3.32
N VAL A 245 36.13 -4.10 3.17
CA VAL A 245 35.34 -3.57 4.29
C VAL A 245 34.30 -4.55 4.79
N ASN A 246 33.65 -5.34 3.92
CA ASN A 246 32.61 -6.29 4.32
C ASN A 246 33.11 -7.29 5.39
N PRO A 247 34.31 -7.90 5.30
CA PRO A 247 34.82 -8.78 6.35
C PRO A 247 35.06 -8.07 7.69
N LEU A 248 35.49 -6.80 7.65
CA LEU A 248 35.69 -5.98 8.86
C LEU A 248 34.36 -5.64 9.52
N LEU A 249 33.34 -5.31 8.74
CA LEU A 249 31.99 -5.05 9.21
C LEU A 249 31.34 -6.29 9.82
N GLN A 250 31.60 -7.48 9.25
CA GLN A 250 31.09 -8.73 9.80
C GLN A 250 31.63 -9.05 11.19
N PHE A 251 32.84 -8.60 11.54
CA PHE A 251 33.36 -8.66 12.91
C PHE A 251 32.45 -7.90 13.91
N PHE A 252 31.82 -6.82 13.44
CA PHE A 252 30.83 -6.04 14.19
C PHE A 252 29.38 -6.49 13.95
N LYS A 253 29.17 -7.69 13.37
CA LYS A 253 27.86 -8.24 12.99
C LYS A 253 27.10 -7.37 11.97
N ILE A 254 27.79 -6.53 11.22
CA ILE A 254 27.24 -5.77 10.08
C ILE A 254 27.54 -6.57 8.81
N SER A 255 26.53 -6.84 7.98
CA SER A 255 26.72 -7.48 6.67
C SER A 255 26.29 -6.54 5.55
N LEU A 256 27.16 -6.36 4.55
CA LEU A 256 26.79 -5.72 3.28
C LEU A 256 26.32 -6.76 2.24
N ASP A 257 26.55 -8.06 2.48
CA ASP A 257 25.87 -9.14 1.76
C ASP A 257 24.45 -9.27 2.32
N THR A 258 23.48 -8.76 1.60
CA THR A 258 22.11 -8.67 2.09
C THR A 258 21.16 -9.45 1.21
N GLU A 259 21.46 -10.74 1.01
CA GLU A 259 20.46 -11.73 0.62
C GLU A 259 19.62 -12.09 1.86
N SER A 260 18.29 -12.02 1.77
CA SER A 260 17.45 -12.39 2.90
C SER A 260 17.42 -13.92 3.04
N LYS A 261 18.25 -14.47 3.94
CA LYS A 261 18.31 -15.93 4.19
C LYS A 261 17.04 -16.53 4.80
N LYS A 262 16.10 -15.70 5.27
CA LYS A 262 14.86 -16.12 5.94
C LYS A 262 13.63 -16.08 5.04
N LEU A 263 13.71 -15.43 3.88
CA LEU A 263 12.56 -15.17 3.02
C LEU A 263 12.65 -16.10 1.81
N THR A 264 11.88 -17.18 1.82
CA THR A 264 11.71 -18.08 0.67
C THR A 264 10.38 -17.76 0.00
N GLY A 265 10.41 -17.19 -1.21
CA GLY A 265 9.21 -16.82 -1.98
C GLY A 265 9.58 -16.21 -3.33
N ASN A 266 8.66 -16.25 -4.31
CA ASN A 266 8.94 -15.87 -5.71
C ASN A 266 8.19 -14.64 -6.21
N ASN A 267 7.52 -13.86 -5.35
CA ASN A 267 6.45 -12.98 -5.81
C ASN A 267 6.54 -11.49 -5.40
N TYR A 268 7.58 -11.07 -4.68
CA TYR A 268 7.84 -9.63 -4.52
C TYR A 268 9.20 -9.27 -5.02
N ALA A 269 9.22 -8.23 -5.83
CA ALA A 269 10.42 -7.52 -6.16
C ALA A 269 10.56 -6.30 -5.24
N GLN A 270 11.78 -5.77 -5.14
CA GLN A 270 12.17 -4.67 -4.26
C GLN A 270 11.31 -3.40 -4.44
N GLY A 271 11.50 -2.39 -3.58
CA GLY A 271 11.12 -1.01 -3.91
C GLY A 271 11.56 -0.67 -5.33
N GLY A 272 10.77 0.12 -6.03
CA GLY A 272 11.04 0.57 -7.39
C GLY A 272 11.36 2.02 -7.35
N ALA A 273 12.61 2.44 -7.29
CA ALA A 273 12.83 3.84 -6.98
C ALA A 273 12.36 4.80 -8.07
N THR A 274 12.09 4.32 -9.28
CA THR A 274 11.49 4.99 -10.43
C THR A 274 10.87 3.94 -11.36
N THR A 275 10.11 4.38 -12.36
CA THR A 275 9.73 3.47 -13.45
C THR A 275 10.96 2.99 -14.24
N THR A 276 11.95 3.86 -14.47
CA THR A 276 13.25 3.51 -15.09
C THR A 276 14.41 4.38 -14.57
N CYS A 277 15.64 3.87 -14.68
CA CYS A 277 16.91 4.61 -14.66
C CYS A 277 17.48 5.19 -13.36
N ALA A 278 16.70 5.47 -12.31
CA ALA A 278 17.25 6.16 -11.13
C ALA A 278 16.70 5.66 -9.79
N GLY A 279 17.65 5.33 -8.89
CA GLY A 279 17.45 5.21 -7.45
C GLY A 279 17.13 6.54 -6.76
N ILE A 280 15.96 6.70 -6.15
CA ILE A 280 15.77 7.53 -4.94
C ILE A 280 16.06 6.65 -3.74
N GLY A 281 16.98 7.09 -2.89
CA GLY A 281 17.50 6.24 -1.84
C GLY A 281 18.02 7.03 -0.64
N LEU A 282 18.10 6.33 0.47
CA LEU A 282 18.73 6.84 1.68
C LEU A 282 20.24 6.75 1.52
N VAL A 283 20.91 7.90 1.47
CA VAL A 283 22.35 7.99 1.17
C VAL A 283 23.10 8.59 2.36
N LEU A 284 24.13 7.89 2.82
CA LEU A 284 25.09 8.39 3.78
C LEU A 284 26.18 9.20 3.09
N ASN A 285 26.43 10.40 3.61
CA ASN A 285 27.57 11.19 3.19
C ASN A 285 28.87 10.49 3.61
N LYS A 286 29.85 10.39 2.71
CA LYS A 286 31.16 9.80 3.04
C LYS A 286 31.85 10.50 4.23
N SER A 287 31.55 11.77 4.49
CA SER A 287 32.08 12.52 5.63
C SER A 287 31.72 11.91 6.98
N LEU A 288 30.61 11.15 7.07
CA LEU A 288 30.23 10.40 8.26
C LEU A 288 31.26 9.33 8.65
N PHE A 289 32.10 8.90 7.71
CA PHE A 289 33.13 7.89 7.91
C PHE A 289 34.51 8.50 8.20
N ALA A 290 34.61 9.82 8.38
CA ALA A 290 35.90 10.50 8.64
C ALA A 290 36.62 9.98 9.90
N ALA A 291 35.86 9.56 10.92
CA ALA A 291 36.40 8.95 12.14
C ALA A 291 36.87 7.49 11.94
N PHE A 292 36.56 6.88 10.80
CA PHE A 292 36.88 5.48 10.47
C PHE A 292 37.57 5.38 9.10
N PRO A 293 38.80 5.88 8.91
CA PRO A 293 39.46 5.93 7.60
C PRO A 293 39.59 4.57 6.91
N ALA A 294 39.74 3.49 7.68
CA ALA A 294 39.81 2.11 7.16
C ALA A 294 38.47 1.60 6.57
N LEU A 295 37.34 2.25 6.89
CA LEU A 295 36.01 1.92 6.40
C LEU A 295 35.51 2.94 5.36
N MET A 296 36.32 3.95 5.01
CA MET A 296 35.89 5.08 4.20
C MET A 296 35.47 4.64 2.78
N PRO A 297 34.20 4.86 2.37
CA PRO A 297 33.76 4.52 1.03
C PRO A 297 34.37 5.45 -0.03
N PRO A 298 34.54 4.97 -1.29
CA PRO A 298 35.08 5.78 -2.39
C PRO A 298 34.18 6.97 -2.75
N GLY A 299 32.89 6.87 -2.43
CA GLY A 299 31.88 7.91 -2.61
C GLY A 299 30.89 7.89 -1.45
N ASN A 300 29.77 8.57 -1.62
CA ASN A 300 28.64 8.38 -0.71
C ASN A 300 28.17 6.92 -0.75
N LEU A 301 27.60 6.44 0.36
CA LEU A 301 27.13 5.07 0.49
C LEU A 301 25.59 5.06 0.54
N PRO A 302 24.89 4.42 -0.43
CA PRO A 302 23.47 4.20 -0.29
C PRO A 302 23.21 3.14 0.79
N LEU A 303 22.40 3.47 1.79
CA LEU A 303 21.83 2.51 2.75
C LEU A 303 20.65 1.76 2.15
N TYR A 304 19.89 2.48 1.34
CA TYR A 304 18.73 1.96 0.64
C TYR A 304 18.67 2.62 -0.72
N MET A 305 18.73 1.85 -1.80
CA MET A 305 18.60 2.39 -3.15
C MET A 305 17.94 1.32 -4.04
N PRO A 306 16.60 1.31 -4.09
CA PRO A 306 15.88 0.33 -4.86
C PRO A 306 16.22 0.42 -6.36
N SER A 307 16.22 -0.71 -7.04
CA SER A 307 16.30 -0.76 -8.51
C SER A 307 15.00 -0.23 -9.13
N PRO A 308 14.98 0.10 -10.44
CA PRO A 308 13.74 0.44 -11.14
C PRO A 308 12.74 -0.72 -11.22
N ILE A 309 11.49 -0.39 -11.56
CA ILE A 309 10.40 -1.35 -11.71
C ILE A 309 10.68 -2.31 -12.88
N GLY A 310 10.85 -1.79 -14.08
CA GLY A 310 11.04 -2.62 -15.26
C GLY A 310 12.24 -2.20 -16.10
N PRO A 311 12.54 -2.97 -17.14
CA PRO A 311 13.61 -2.66 -18.06
C PRO A 311 13.26 -1.45 -18.93
N ILE A 312 14.29 -0.71 -19.35
CA ILE A 312 14.11 0.36 -20.35
C ILE A 312 13.49 -0.20 -21.64
N PRO A 313 12.44 0.44 -22.19
CA PRO A 313 11.84 0.06 -23.47
C PRO A 313 12.86 -0.03 -24.59
N GLN A 314 12.73 -1.03 -25.47
CA GLN A 314 13.63 -1.23 -26.60
C GLN A 314 12.97 -0.86 -27.92
N VAL A 315 13.65 -0.07 -28.76
CA VAL A 315 13.24 0.27 -30.13
C VAL A 315 14.33 -0.22 -31.09
N ASN A 316 13.99 -1.18 -31.96
CA ASN A 316 14.92 -1.83 -32.90
C ASN A 316 16.18 -2.40 -32.22
N GLY A 317 16.01 -2.97 -31.02
CA GLY A 317 17.10 -3.57 -30.25
C GLY A 317 18.05 -2.56 -29.61
N GLN A 318 17.64 -1.29 -29.48
CA GLN A 318 18.35 -0.25 -28.75
C GLN A 318 17.45 0.35 -27.67
N PRO A 319 17.99 0.80 -26.52
CA PRO A 319 17.19 1.49 -25.51
C PRO A 319 16.49 2.72 -26.11
N ALA A 320 15.19 2.85 -25.86
CA ALA A 320 14.35 3.95 -26.35
C ALA A 320 14.88 5.32 -25.89
N TYR A 321 15.56 5.33 -24.76
CA TYR A 321 16.31 6.46 -24.25
C TYR A 321 17.50 5.92 -23.45
N SER A 322 18.61 6.65 -23.48
CA SER A 322 19.64 6.44 -22.48
C SER A 322 19.04 6.86 -21.14
N CYS A 323 19.29 6.08 -20.08
CA CYS A 323 19.19 6.67 -18.75
C CYS A 323 19.98 7.97 -18.78
N PRO A 324 19.35 9.14 -18.50
CA PRO A 324 20.14 10.34 -18.36
C PRO A 324 21.18 9.94 -17.32
N LYS A 325 22.49 9.96 -17.67
CA LYS A 325 23.60 9.67 -16.74
C LYS A 325 23.14 10.29 -15.46
N ALA A 326 22.67 9.47 -14.50
CA ALA A 326 21.77 9.98 -13.48
C ALA A 326 22.59 11.08 -12.85
N GLN A 327 22.28 12.35 -13.15
CA GLN A 327 23.07 13.49 -12.69
C GLN A 327 22.67 13.52 -11.24
N SER A 328 23.31 12.61 -10.52
CA SER A 328 23.02 12.33 -9.17
C SER A 328 23.25 13.67 -8.52
N PRO A 329 22.40 14.08 -7.58
CA PRO A 329 22.75 15.16 -6.67
C PRO A 329 24.14 14.95 -6.04
N ASN A 330 24.73 13.75 -6.18
CA ASN A 330 26.10 13.43 -5.88
C ASN A 330 26.83 12.62 -6.98
N GLU A 331 27.71 13.25 -7.76
CA GLU A 331 28.55 12.60 -8.80
C GLU A 331 29.26 11.31 -8.33
N SER A 332 29.55 11.19 -7.03
CA SER A 332 30.21 10.01 -6.49
C SER A 332 29.37 8.72 -6.55
N LEU A 333 28.05 8.79 -6.74
CA LEU A 333 27.17 7.62 -6.82
C LEU A 333 27.01 7.05 -8.23
N GLN A 334 27.52 7.73 -9.27
CA GLN A 334 27.32 7.32 -10.67
C GLN A 334 27.64 5.84 -10.93
N PRO A 335 28.76 5.27 -10.42
CA PRO A 335 29.07 3.86 -10.65
C PRO A 335 28.01 2.89 -10.12
N VAL A 336 27.28 3.29 -9.08
CA VAL A 336 26.18 2.49 -8.52
C VAL A 336 24.92 2.61 -9.39
N TYR A 337 24.59 3.83 -9.83
CA TYR A 337 23.49 4.06 -10.76
C TYR A 337 23.66 3.29 -12.07
N ASP A 338 24.89 3.17 -12.58
CA ASP A 338 25.21 2.41 -13.79
C ASP A 338 24.91 0.91 -13.66
N GLN A 339 24.73 0.39 -12.43
CA GLN A 339 24.40 -1.01 -12.17
C GLN A 339 22.93 -1.25 -11.85
N LEU A 340 22.16 -0.23 -11.44
CA LEU A 340 20.80 -0.41 -10.91
C LEU A 340 19.86 -1.10 -11.90
N GLU A 341 19.93 -0.72 -13.17
CA GLU A 341 19.06 -1.25 -14.23
C GLU A 341 19.22 -2.77 -14.42
N ASN A 342 20.43 -3.30 -14.19
CA ASN A 342 20.71 -4.75 -14.29
C ASN A 342 20.00 -5.58 -13.22
N TYR A 343 19.43 -4.91 -12.20
CA TYR A 343 18.71 -5.52 -11.10
C TYR A 343 17.28 -4.98 -11.02
N ASN A 344 16.69 -4.53 -12.13
CA ASN A 344 15.29 -4.11 -12.16
C ASN A 344 14.38 -5.25 -11.68
N GLN A 345 13.24 -4.87 -11.13
CA GLN A 345 12.36 -5.79 -10.42
C GLN A 345 11.78 -6.87 -11.32
N ILE A 346 11.32 -6.51 -12.51
CA ILE A 346 10.67 -7.44 -13.43
C ILE A 346 11.66 -8.48 -13.95
N ASP A 347 12.84 -8.08 -14.43
CA ASP A 347 13.84 -9.05 -14.90
C ASP A 347 14.36 -9.92 -13.75
N SER A 348 14.51 -9.36 -12.54
CA SER A 348 14.86 -10.15 -11.35
C SER A 348 13.82 -11.25 -11.07
N TYR A 349 12.54 -10.91 -11.14
CA TYR A 349 11.45 -11.87 -11.01
C TYR A 349 11.46 -12.91 -12.14
N LEU A 350 11.58 -12.49 -13.40
CA LEU A 350 11.57 -13.40 -14.55
C LEU A 350 12.77 -14.37 -14.49
N ASN A 351 13.96 -13.89 -14.14
CA ASN A 351 15.16 -14.74 -14.00
C ASN A 351 14.98 -15.86 -12.96
N GLN A 352 14.24 -15.59 -11.88
CA GLN A 352 13.92 -16.58 -10.84
C GLN A 352 12.82 -17.56 -11.28
N ASN A 353 12.10 -17.25 -12.36
CA ASN A 353 11.00 -18.05 -12.91
C ASN A 353 11.30 -18.53 -14.34
N ASN A 354 12.56 -18.84 -14.64
CA ASN A 354 13.02 -19.36 -15.93
C ASN A 354 12.65 -18.48 -17.13
N GLY A 355 12.66 -17.17 -16.93
CA GLY A 355 12.32 -16.17 -17.95
C GLY A 355 10.82 -16.03 -18.20
N MET A 356 9.94 -16.66 -17.42
CA MET A 356 8.50 -16.65 -17.68
C MET A 356 7.70 -16.19 -16.45
N ALA A 357 6.65 -15.43 -16.72
CA ALA A 357 5.62 -15.07 -15.78
C ALA A 357 4.57 -16.19 -15.69
N ASP A 358 4.13 -16.50 -14.48
CA ASP A 358 3.02 -17.42 -14.22
C ASP A 358 1.68 -16.80 -14.63
N ALA A 359 1.01 -17.40 -15.62
CA ALA A 359 -0.26 -16.91 -16.17
C ALA A 359 -1.44 -16.99 -15.17
N SER A 360 -1.33 -17.78 -14.10
CA SER A 360 -2.38 -17.93 -13.08
C SER A 360 -2.42 -16.75 -12.10
N LYS A 361 -1.27 -16.09 -11.89
CA LYS A 361 -1.07 -14.99 -10.93
C LYS A 361 -1.60 -13.66 -11.45
N VAL A 362 -1.90 -12.76 -10.51
CA VAL A 362 -2.20 -11.35 -10.78
C VAL A 362 -0.95 -10.50 -10.62
N TYR A 363 -0.63 -9.66 -11.61
CA TYR A 363 0.51 -8.76 -11.58
C TYR A 363 0.04 -7.36 -11.23
N ILE A 364 0.57 -6.81 -10.14
CA ILE A 364 0.18 -5.50 -9.61
C ILE A 364 1.31 -4.52 -9.86
N LEU A 365 1.04 -3.41 -10.56
CA LEU A 365 2.04 -2.37 -10.86
C LEU A 365 1.62 -1.03 -10.27
N TRP A 366 2.55 -0.34 -9.59
CA TRP A 366 2.38 1.05 -9.15
C TRP A 366 3.71 1.81 -9.12
N GLY A 367 3.81 2.88 -9.89
CA GLY A 367 5.01 3.71 -9.91
C GLY A 367 4.79 5.01 -10.64
N GLY A 368 5.84 5.83 -10.69
CA GLY A 368 5.91 7.08 -11.47
C GLY A 368 6.04 8.35 -10.64
N ALA A 369 5.67 8.33 -9.34
CA ALA A 369 5.79 9.51 -8.48
C ALA A 369 7.25 9.95 -8.32
N ASN A 370 8.16 8.98 -8.16
CA ASN A 370 9.57 9.25 -8.04
C ASN A 370 10.20 9.90 -9.28
N ASN A 371 9.68 9.64 -10.48
CA ASN A 371 10.17 10.31 -11.69
C ASN A 371 9.96 11.83 -11.59
N LEU A 372 8.83 12.26 -11.01
CA LEU A 372 8.55 13.66 -10.72
C LEU A 372 9.47 14.20 -9.62
N PHE A 373 9.67 13.45 -8.53
CA PHE A 373 10.53 13.88 -7.42
C PHE A 373 11.99 14.05 -7.86
N LEU A 374 12.48 13.18 -8.74
CA LEU A 374 13.81 13.35 -9.35
C LEU A 374 13.89 14.56 -10.27
N GLU A 375 12.85 14.82 -11.06
CA GLU A 375 12.83 16.01 -11.92
C GLU A 375 12.90 17.29 -11.09
N VAL A 376 12.11 17.36 -10.01
CA VAL A 376 12.14 18.49 -9.06
C VAL A 376 13.49 18.58 -8.34
N ALA A 377 14.12 17.45 -8.01
CA ALA A 377 15.45 17.45 -7.39
C ALA A 377 16.55 17.95 -8.34
N LYS A 378 16.48 17.62 -9.63
CA LYS A 378 17.40 18.11 -10.66
C LYS A 378 17.20 19.59 -10.95
N LYS A 379 15.94 20.00 -11.02
CA LYS A 379 15.54 21.37 -11.33
C LYS A 379 14.44 21.78 -10.36
N PRO A 380 14.75 22.55 -9.29
CA PRO A 380 13.77 22.93 -8.27
C PRO A 380 12.52 23.65 -8.78
N THR A 381 12.59 24.26 -9.97
CA THR A 381 11.48 24.93 -10.65
C THR A 381 11.36 24.43 -12.10
N PRO A 382 10.92 23.18 -12.31
CA PRO A 382 10.73 22.66 -13.66
C PRO A 382 9.53 23.37 -14.31
N SER A 383 9.59 23.58 -15.62
CA SER A 383 8.49 24.13 -16.40
C SER A 383 7.34 23.12 -16.47
N ALA A 384 6.13 23.61 -16.71
CA ALA A 384 4.98 22.73 -16.89
C ALA A 384 5.17 21.72 -18.05
N ALA A 385 5.93 22.09 -19.09
CA ALA A 385 6.24 21.20 -20.21
C ALA A 385 7.20 20.07 -19.80
N GLU A 386 8.25 20.38 -19.02
CA GLU A 386 9.18 19.37 -18.49
C GLU A 386 8.46 18.40 -17.56
N VAL A 387 7.59 18.92 -16.67
CA VAL A 387 6.75 18.09 -15.80
C VAL A 387 5.82 17.19 -16.63
N ALA A 388 5.12 17.74 -17.62
CA ALA A 388 4.24 16.93 -18.48
C ALA A 388 5.00 15.85 -19.25
N GLN A 389 6.21 16.16 -19.72
CA GLN A 389 7.07 15.21 -20.42
C GLN A 389 7.52 14.07 -19.52
N VAL A 390 8.06 14.35 -18.32
CA VAL A 390 8.52 13.29 -17.40
C VAL A 390 7.36 12.41 -16.93
N MET A 391 6.18 13.00 -16.69
CA MET A 391 4.98 12.24 -16.30
C MET A 391 4.44 11.37 -17.43
N THR A 392 4.45 11.88 -18.67
CA THR A 392 4.03 11.08 -19.83
C THR A 392 5.01 9.94 -20.09
N GLN A 393 6.32 10.18 -19.92
CA GLN A 393 7.34 9.13 -20.02
C GLN A 393 7.12 8.05 -18.96
N ALA A 394 7.00 8.43 -17.69
CA ALA A 394 6.78 7.48 -16.61
C ALA A 394 5.50 6.62 -16.82
N ALA A 395 4.43 7.22 -17.37
CA ALA A 395 3.23 6.48 -17.74
C ALA A 395 3.49 5.48 -18.89
N GLY A 396 4.29 5.88 -19.87
CA GLY A 396 4.76 5.01 -20.95
C GLY A 396 5.57 3.82 -20.45
N ASP A 397 6.42 4.04 -19.45
CA ASP A 397 7.26 3.00 -18.84
C ASP A 397 6.38 1.94 -18.15
N ILE A 398 5.40 2.32 -17.32
CA ILE A 398 4.48 1.34 -16.70
C ILE A 398 3.66 0.59 -17.75
N ALA A 399 3.21 1.27 -18.80
CA ALA A 399 2.50 0.60 -19.89
C ALA A 399 3.40 -0.41 -20.61
N TYR A 400 4.68 -0.07 -20.82
CA TYR A 400 5.67 -0.99 -21.37
C TYR A 400 5.92 -2.17 -20.43
N ASP A 401 6.02 -1.95 -19.12
CA ASP A 401 6.21 -3.03 -18.12
C ASP A 401 5.07 -4.05 -18.16
N VAL A 402 3.82 -3.58 -18.30
CA VAL A 402 2.64 -4.45 -18.52
C VAL A 402 2.79 -5.26 -19.81
N GLN A 403 3.16 -4.61 -20.91
CA GLN A 403 3.38 -5.29 -22.19
C GLN A 403 4.51 -6.32 -22.12
N TYR A 404 5.59 -5.97 -21.43
CA TYR A 404 6.78 -6.81 -21.28
C TYR A 404 6.45 -8.06 -20.46
N LEU A 405 5.76 -7.93 -19.33
CA LEU A 405 5.25 -9.06 -18.55
C LEU A 405 4.28 -9.92 -19.36
N ALA A 406 3.39 -9.29 -20.15
CA ALA A 406 2.43 -10.01 -20.99
C ALA A 406 3.13 -10.88 -22.06
N ALA A 407 4.19 -10.34 -22.67
CA ALA A 407 5.05 -11.08 -23.60
C ALA A 407 5.75 -12.29 -22.94
N HIS A 408 6.00 -12.22 -21.63
CA HIS A 408 6.55 -13.31 -20.82
C HIS A 408 5.48 -14.20 -20.17
N GLY A 409 4.20 -14.07 -20.55
CA GLY A 409 3.13 -15.00 -20.16
C GLY A 409 2.15 -14.49 -19.11
N ALA A 410 2.36 -13.31 -18.52
CA ALA A 410 1.40 -12.72 -17.59
C ALA A 410 0.06 -12.41 -18.28
N LYS A 411 -1.06 -12.65 -17.59
CA LYS A 411 -2.43 -12.48 -18.16
C LYS A 411 -3.33 -11.52 -17.41
N LYS A 412 -3.08 -11.31 -16.11
CA LYS A 412 -3.98 -10.57 -15.22
C LYS A 412 -3.19 -9.42 -14.61
N PHE A 413 -3.64 -8.19 -14.84
CA PHE A 413 -2.93 -6.99 -14.38
C PHE A 413 -3.85 -6.09 -13.57
N VAL A 414 -3.38 -5.68 -12.41
CA VAL A 414 -3.94 -4.55 -11.66
C VAL A 414 -2.92 -3.42 -11.75
N VAL A 415 -3.32 -2.25 -12.26
CA VAL A 415 -2.41 -1.12 -12.41
C VAL A 415 -2.95 0.06 -11.61
N LEU A 416 -2.20 0.49 -10.60
CA LEU A 416 -2.60 1.63 -9.80
C LEU A 416 -2.22 2.91 -10.54
N LEU A 417 -3.19 3.80 -10.70
CA LEU A 417 -2.93 5.16 -11.14
C LEU A 417 -2.23 5.94 -10.01
N LEU A 418 -1.54 7.04 -10.34
CA LEU A 418 -0.90 7.86 -9.33
C LEU A 418 -1.93 8.51 -8.40
N PRO A 419 -1.64 8.58 -7.09
CA PRO A 419 -2.41 9.40 -6.18
C PRO A 419 -2.32 10.87 -6.61
N ASN A 420 -3.23 11.71 -6.11
CA ASN A 420 -3.10 13.15 -6.28
C ASN A 420 -1.88 13.66 -5.47
N ILE A 421 -0.74 13.82 -6.13
CA ILE A 421 0.51 14.30 -5.49
C ILE A 421 0.32 15.72 -4.94
N GLY A 422 -0.63 16.50 -5.46
CA GLY A 422 -0.99 17.80 -4.92
C GLY A 422 -1.52 17.78 -3.48
N LEU A 423 -1.95 16.63 -2.97
CA LEU A 423 -2.44 16.45 -1.59
C LEU A 423 -1.31 16.18 -0.58
N THR A 424 -0.09 15.90 -1.03
CA THR A 424 0.98 15.49 -0.10
C THR A 424 1.41 16.65 0.80
N PRO A 425 1.87 16.37 2.04
CA PRO A 425 2.40 17.43 2.90
C PRO A 425 3.57 18.19 2.27
N SER A 426 4.43 17.52 1.48
CA SER A 426 5.48 18.20 0.71
C SER A 426 4.94 19.21 -0.31
N ALA A 427 3.89 18.85 -1.05
CA ALA A 427 3.24 19.76 -2.00
C ALA A 427 2.66 21.00 -1.30
N ILE A 428 2.08 20.80 -0.10
CA ILE A 428 1.53 21.87 0.73
C ILE A 428 2.65 22.81 1.20
N VAL A 429 3.72 22.28 1.79
CA VAL A 429 4.85 23.08 2.27
C VAL A 429 5.53 23.86 1.14
N ALA A 430 5.64 23.24 -0.04
CA ALA A 430 6.23 23.87 -1.23
C ALA A 430 5.30 24.88 -1.92
N ASN A 431 4.02 24.98 -1.53
CA ASN A 431 2.98 25.74 -2.25
C ASN A 431 2.82 25.31 -3.72
N GLN A 432 2.90 24.00 -3.99
CA GLN A 432 2.87 23.40 -5.34
C GLN A 432 1.64 22.51 -5.58
N GLN A 433 0.61 22.57 -4.73
CA GLN A 433 -0.54 21.66 -4.78
C GLN A 433 -1.17 21.57 -6.19
N SER A 434 -1.51 22.71 -6.79
CA SER A 434 -2.15 22.73 -8.13
C SER A 434 -1.24 22.23 -9.25
N ALA A 435 0.07 22.47 -9.16
CA ALA A 435 1.03 22.02 -10.17
C ALA A 435 1.19 20.49 -10.12
N LEU A 436 1.34 19.93 -8.92
CA LEU A 436 1.54 18.50 -8.72
C LEU A 436 0.25 17.69 -8.89
N GLU A 437 -0.92 18.28 -8.61
CA GLU A 437 -2.21 17.73 -9.01
C GLU A 437 -2.31 17.57 -10.54
N LYS A 438 -1.99 18.61 -11.30
CA LYS A 438 -1.99 18.56 -12.77
C LYS A 438 -0.98 17.55 -13.32
N ALA A 439 0.18 17.40 -12.68
CA ALA A 439 1.16 16.38 -13.03
C ALA A 439 0.58 14.96 -12.88
N SER A 440 -0.13 14.71 -11.78
CA SER A 440 -0.81 13.44 -11.53
C SER A 440 -1.92 13.17 -12.56
N ILE A 441 -2.72 14.19 -12.91
CA ILE A 441 -3.76 14.09 -13.94
C ILE A 441 -3.16 13.75 -15.31
N ALA A 442 -2.05 14.41 -15.68
CA ALA A 442 -1.37 14.18 -16.95
C ALA A 442 -0.86 12.73 -17.05
N TYR A 443 -0.19 12.24 -16.00
CA TYR A 443 0.25 10.85 -15.89
C TYR A 443 -0.93 9.88 -16.03
N ASN A 444 -1.98 10.06 -15.21
CA ASN A 444 -3.11 9.13 -15.14
C ASN A 444 -3.88 9.08 -16.46
N THR A 445 -3.99 10.22 -17.16
CA THR A 445 -4.61 10.29 -18.48
C THR A 445 -3.79 9.53 -19.52
N ALA A 446 -2.46 9.75 -19.54
CA ALA A 446 -1.56 9.05 -20.46
C ALA A 446 -1.58 7.54 -20.21
N LEU A 447 -1.44 7.12 -18.96
CA LEU A 447 -1.41 5.71 -18.58
C LEU A 447 -2.72 5.00 -18.94
N ASN A 448 -3.87 5.56 -18.58
CA ASN A 448 -5.17 4.95 -18.93
C ASN A 448 -5.35 4.77 -20.44
N ASN A 449 -4.94 5.76 -21.25
CA ASN A 449 -5.01 5.66 -22.70
C ASN A 449 -4.12 4.54 -23.24
N MET A 450 -2.90 4.42 -22.71
CA MET A 450 -1.95 3.38 -23.12
C MET A 450 -2.39 1.99 -22.69
N LEU A 451 -2.85 1.80 -21.45
CA LEU A 451 -3.41 0.52 -20.97
C LEU A 451 -4.64 0.11 -21.78
N GLY A 452 -5.54 1.07 -22.07
CA GLY A 452 -6.71 0.82 -22.90
C GLY A 452 -6.35 0.45 -24.35
N ALA A 453 -5.25 0.97 -24.89
CA ALA A 453 -4.73 0.56 -26.19
C ALA A 453 -4.13 -0.86 -26.14
N LEU A 454 -3.33 -1.17 -25.12
CA LEU A 454 -2.73 -2.48 -24.91
C LEU A 454 -3.79 -3.58 -24.81
N GLN A 455 -4.84 -3.38 -24.00
CA GLN A 455 -5.90 -4.38 -23.86
C GLN A 455 -6.73 -4.57 -25.15
N LYS A 456 -6.82 -3.56 -26.01
CA LYS A 456 -7.43 -3.70 -27.34
C LYS A 456 -6.52 -4.46 -28.31
N GLN A 457 -5.20 -4.34 -28.16
CA GLN A 457 -4.21 -4.99 -29.01
C GLN A 457 -4.01 -6.46 -28.64
N ASP A 458 -4.02 -6.80 -27.35
CA ASP A 458 -3.91 -8.17 -26.85
C ASP A 458 -5.15 -8.53 -26.04
N SER A 459 -6.09 -9.24 -26.68
CA SER A 459 -7.31 -9.72 -26.02
C SER A 459 -7.06 -10.89 -25.05
N SER A 460 -5.83 -11.42 -24.99
CA SER A 460 -5.48 -12.50 -24.05
C SER A 460 -5.14 -11.99 -22.65
N ILE A 461 -4.90 -10.69 -22.49
CA ILE A 461 -4.65 -10.06 -21.20
C ILE A 461 -5.87 -9.29 -20.70
N LYS A 462 -5.97 -9.17 -19.37
CA LYS A 462 -6.98 -8.35 -18.70
C LYS A 462 -6.30 -7.35 -17.79
N ILE A 463 -6.58 -6.06 -17.98
CA ILE A 463 -6.00 -4.96 -17.22
C ILE A 463 -7.13 -4.28 -16.43
N VAL A 464 -6.93 -4.11 -15.13
CA VAL A 464 -7.87 -3.41 -14.24
C VAL A 464 -7.13 -2.22 -13.61
N PRO A 465 -7.33 -1.00 -14.13
CA PRO A 465 -6.76 0.18 -13.51
C PRO A 465 -7.50 0.55 -12.23
N ILE A 466 -6.77 1.04 -11.22
CA ILE A 466 -7.34 1.54 -9.95
C ILE A 466 -7.12 3.05 -9.86
N ASP A 467 -8.20 3.80 -9.66
CA ASP A 467 -8.19 5.24 -9.51
C ASP A 467 -7.83 5.66 -8.07
N VAL A 468 -6.54 5.57 -7.74
CA VAL A 468 -6.01 6.03 -6.45
C VAL A 468 -6.07 7.55 -6.32
N PHE A 469 -6.11 8.28 -7.45
CA PHE A 469 -6.26 9.73 -7.46
C PHE A 469 -7.55 10.16 -6.77
N ASN A 470 -8.70 9.67 -7.25
CA ASN A 470 -9.99 10.01 -6.66
C ASN A 470 -10.15 9.41 -5.27
N LEU A 471 -9.60 8.21 -5.02
CA LEU A 471 -9.58 7.60 -3.69
C LEU A 471 -8.98 8.54 -2.63
N MET A 472 -7.81 9.13 -2.92
CA MET A 472 -7.14 10.06 -2.02
C MET A 472 -7.91 11.37 -1.86
N ASN A 473 -8.47 11.91 -2.94
CA ASN A 473 -9.30 13.12 -2.87
C ASN A 473 -10.54 12.90 -1.98
N ASP A 474 -11.19 11.75 -2.08
CA ASP A 474 -12.35 11.39 -1.25
C ASP A 474 -11.98 11.32 0.23
N MET A 475 -10.84 10.70 0.58
CA MET A 475 -10.34 10.65 1.96
C MET A 475 -10.05 12.04 2.53
N VAL A 476 -9.44 12.93 1.74
CA VAL A 476 -9.17 14.31 2.16
C VAL A 476 -10.45 15.13 2.31
N ALA A 477 -11.40 14.96 1.39
CA ALA A 477 -12.65 15.73 1.39
C ALA A 477 -13.60 15.33 2.51
N ASN A 478 -13.67 14.03 2.81
CA ASN A 478 -14.66 13.47 3.73
C ASN A 478 -14.10 13.16 5.12
N TYR A 479 -12.78 13.09 5.28
CA TYR A 479 -12.09 12.63 6.52
C TYR A 479 -12.46 11.19 6.93
N GLU A 480 -13.20 10.48 6.07
CA GLU A 480 -13.64 9.12 6.25
C GLU A 480 -13.67 8.41 4.90
N ILE A 481 -13.41 7.10 4.90
CA ILE A 481 -13.73 6.23 3.78
C ILE A 481 -14.17 4.85 4.27
N SER A 482 -15.12 4.26 3.55
CA SER A 482 -15.50 2.86 3.73
C SER A 482 -14.89 2.01 2.62
N ALA A 483 -14.11 1.01 3.00
CA ALA A 483 -13.57 0.02 2.08
C ALA A 483 -13.79 -1.35 2.66
N LEU A 484 -14.42 -2.23 1.87
CA LEU A 484 -14.80 -3.57 2.31
C LEU A 484 -15.48 -3.46 3.69
N GLY A 485 -16.60 -2.74 3.81
CA GLY A 485 -17.41 -2.62 5.04
C GLY A 485 -16.74 -2.14 6.35
N LYS A 486 -15.45 -1.84 6.35
CA LYS A 486 -14.71 -1.18 7.43
C LYS A 486 -14.69 0.31 7.13
N SER A 487 -15.07 1.12 8.12
CA SER A 487 -14.90 2.57 8.09
C SER A 487 -13.51 2.93 8.60
N TYR A 488 -12.82 3.79 7.85
CA TYR A 488 -11.52 4.36 8.15
C TYR A 488 -11.70 5.86 8.35
N GLN A 489 -11.13 6.39 9.42
CA GLN A 489 -11.28 7.78 9.84
C GLN A 489 -9.91 8.44 9.87
N PHE A 490 -9.82 9.68 9.42
CA PHE A 490 -8.60 10.47 9.40
C PHE A 490 -8.85 11.80 10.11
N ASP A 491 -8.16 12.04 11.22
CA ASP A 491 -8.25 13.31 11.97
C ASP A 491 -7.39 14.41 11.33
N ASP A 492 -6.33 14.02 10.60
CA ASP A 492 -5.42 14.94 9.91
C ASP A 492 -5.00 14.41 8.55
N THR A 493 -5.38 15.14 7.51
CA THR A 493 -5.15 14.76 6.12
C THR A 493 -4.05 15.59 5.45
N THR A 494 -3.39 16.48 6.20
CA THR A 494 -2.49 17.50 5.65
C THR A 494 -1.10 17.50 6.28
N THR A 495 -0.97 17.01 7.51
CA THR A 495 0.31 16.96 8.22
C THR A 495 0.82 15.52 8.33
N PRO A 496 2.14 15.30 8.25
CA PRO A 496 2.72 13.97 8.42
C PRO A 496 2.69 13.55 9.89
N ALA A 497 2.41 12.28 10.15
CA ALA A 497 2.53 11.68 11.49
C ALA A 497 3.97 11.72 12.02
N CYS A 498 4.93 11.54 11.11
CA CYS A 498 6.36 11.72 11.32
C CYS A 498 6.76 13.17 11.04
N LYS A 499 6.92 13.95 12.11
CA LYS A 499 7.39 15.34 12.00
C LYS A 499 8.83 15.39 11.51
N GLN A 500 9.08 16.19 10.48
CA GLN A 500 10.44 16.47 10.01
C GLN A 500 11.14 17.43 10.97
N ALA A 501 12.29 17.03 11.51
CA ALA A 501 13.22 17.95 12.13
C ALA A 501 13.94 18.78 11.04
N PRO A 502 14.26 20.06 11.26
CA PRO A 502 15.10 20.81 10.33
C PRO A 502 16.43 20.08 10.14
N VAL A 503 16.83 19.84 8.89
CA VAL A 503 18.20 19.38 8.59
C VAL A 503 19.13 20.55 8.87
N THR A 504 19.75 20.58 10.04
CA THR A 504 20.85 21.49 10.32
C THR A 504 22.16 20.85 9.85
N GLN A 505 23.17 21.67 9.52
CA GLN A 505 24.51 21.17 9.18
C GLN A 505 25.12 20.29 10.29
N ASP A 506 24.61 20.39 11.51
CA ASP A 506 25.13 19.70 12.71
C ASP A 506 24.55 18.30 12.94
N ASN A 507 23.48 17.89 12.23
CA ASN A 507 22.97 16.52 12.30
C ASN A 507 22.97 15.87 10.90
N PRO A 508 24.10 15.28 10.47
CA PRO A 508 24.20 14.59 9.18
C PRO A 508 23.33 13.32 9.09
N LEU A 509 22.68 12.94 10.18
CA LEU A 509 21.73 11.82 10.28
C LEU A 509 20.27 12.29 10.27
N ALA A 510 20.01 13.60 10.16
CA ALA A 510 18.64 14.14 10.09
C ALA A 510 17.84 13.57 8.90
N ALA A 511 18.51 13.27 7.78
CA ALA A 511 17.90 12.59 6.64
C ALA A 511 17.45 11.16 6.98
N LEU A 512 18.15 10.48 7.90
CA LEU A 512 17.74 9.18 8.45
C LEU A 512 16.51 9.37 9.34
N THR A 513 16.57 10.28 10.32
CA THR A 513 15.52 10.42 11.34
C THR A 513 14.21 11.04 10.83
N ASN A 514 14.22 11.70 9.67
CA ASN A 514 13.04 12.31 9.06
C ASN A 514 12.32 11.41 8.04
N SER A 515 12.90 10.26 7.70
CA SER A 515 12.26 9.28 6.82
C SER A 515 11.25 8.45 7.62
N ALA A 516 10.06 8.19 7.07
CA ALA A 516 9.14 7.26 7.73
C ALA A 516 9.69 5.82 7.85
N LEU A 517 10.79 5.47 7.16
CA LEU A 517 11.51 4.22 7.40
C LEU A 517 12.06 4.11 8.84
N LEU A 518 12.61 5.21 9.38
CA LEU A 518 13.30 5.24 10.68
C LEU A 518 12.56 6.05 11.75
N CYS A 519 11.45 6.68 11.38
CA CYS A 519 10.59 7.38 12.32
C CYS A 519 9.56 6.43 12.95
N THR A 520 9.32 6.62 14.24
CA THR A 520 8.13 6.16 14.94
C THR A 520 7.24 7.39 15.12
N PRO A 521 6.06 7.50 14.46
CA PRO A 521 5.19 8.66 14.58
C PRO A 521 4.84 8.94 16.04
N GLN A 522 4.75 10.22 16.35
CA GLN A 522 4.51 10.65 17.72
C GLN A 522 3.09 10.29 18.15
N ALA A 523 2.91 9.98 19.44
CA ALA A 523 1.59 9.83 20.03
C ALA A 523 0.92 11.21 20.19
N ASP A 524 0.45 11.79 19.09
CA ASP A 524 -0.39 13.00 19.10
C ASP A 524 -1.89 12.70 19.09
N ASN A 525 -2.24 11.41 19.24
CA ASN A 525 -3.60 10.86 19.28
C ASN A 525 -4.45 11.14 18.03
N LYS A 526 -3.84 11.53 16.91
CA LYS A 526 -4.54 11.73 15.64
C LYS A 526 -4.34 10.56 14.70
N LYS A 527 -5.37 10.25 13.90
CA LYS A 527 -5.27 9.36 12.75
C LYS A 527 -4.85 10.16 11.52
N HIS A 528 -3.59 10.04 11.12
CA HIS A 528 -3.06 10.73 9.96
C HIS A 528 -3.35 9.98 8.66
N LEU A 529 -3.54 10.71 7.57
CA LEU A 529 -3.57 10.16 6.21
C LEU A 529 -2.16 9.87 5.69
N PHE A 530 -1.18 10.72 6.07
CA PHE A 530 0.20 10.64 5.63
C PHE A 530 1.13 10.31 6.80
N GLU A 531 2.02 9.33 6.58
CA GLU A 531 3.05 8.99 7.53
C GLU A 531 4.17 10.03 7.50
N ASP A 532 4.71 10.32 6.31
CA ASP A 532 5.69 11.36 6.08
C ASP A 532 5.22 12.37 5.01
N THR A 533 6.14 13.10 4.40
CA THR A 533 5.79 14.16 3.45
C THR A 533 5.18 13.71 2.13
N VAL A 534 5.17 12.40 1.83
CA VAL A 534 4.58 11.85 0.59
C VAL A 534 3.90 10.49 0.79
N HIS A 535 4.32 9.69 1.77
CA HIS A 535 3.84 8.32 1.93
C HIS A 535 2.57 8.23 2.79
N PRO A 536 1.57 7.42 2.39
CA PRO A 536 0.37 7.19 3.20
C PRO A 536 0.64 6.38 4.48
N THR A 537 -0.23 6.53 5.49
CA THR A 537 -0.22 5.70 6.71
C THR A 537 -0.65 4.26 6.48
N ALA A 538 -0.45 3.39 7.48
CA ALA A 538 -0.91 1.99 7.45
C ALA A 538 -2.41 1.88 7.16
N GLU A 539 -3.21 2.72 7.80
CA GLU A 539 -4.67 2.79 7.64
C GLU A 539 -5.04 3.12 6.20
N THR A 540 -4.34 4.06 5.58
CA THR A 540 -4.54 4.42 4.17
C THR A 540 -4.14 3.28 3.24
N HIS A 541 -3.04 2.60 3.56
CA HIS A 541 -2.58 1.41 2.84
C HIS A 541 -3.58 0.24 2.93
N GLN A 542 -4.27 0.06 4.05
CA GLN A 542 -5.35 -0.92 4.18
C GLN A 542 -6.52 -0.62 3.24
N VAL A 543 -6.88 0.66 3.09
CA VAL A 543 -7.91 1.08 2.12
C VAL A 543 -7.48 0.74 0.70
N ILE A 544 -6.21 0.98 0.36
CA ILE A 544 -5.65 0.63 -0.96
C ILE A 544 -5.67 -0.89 -1.18
N ALA A 545 -5.24 -1.69 -0.21
CA ALA A 545 -5.31 -3.15 -0.26
C ALA A 545 -6.74 -3.63 -0.54
N ALA A 546 -7.72 -3.05 0.14
CA ALA A 546 -9.12 -3.35 -0.04
C ALA A 546 -9.63 -3.02 -1.46
N LYS A 547 -9.15 -1.92 -2.06
CA LYS A 547 -9.47 -1.59 -3.47
C LYS A 547 -8.80 -2.55 -4.46
N ILE A 548 -7.58 -3.01 -4.16
CA ILE A 548 -6.88 -3.99 -4.99
C ILE A 548 -7.57 -5.35 -4.92
N ALA A 549 -7.92 -5.83 -3.72
CA ALA A 549 -8.69 -7.06 -3.55
C ALA A 549 -9.98 -7.01 -4.37
N LYS A 550 -10.71 -5.88 -4.31
CA LYS A 550 -11.91 -5.65 -5.12
C LYS A 550 -11.64 -5.71 -6.63
N ALA A 551 -10.52 -5.14 -7.08
CA ALA A 551 -10.12 -5.19 -8.49
C ALA A 551 -9.79 -6.63 -8.94
N MET A 552 -9.19 -7.44 -8.06
CA MET A 552 -8.82 -8.82 -8.34
C MET A 552 -10.02 -9.75 -8.54
N GLU A 553 -11.20 -9.41 -8.01
CA GLU A 553 -12.43 -10.15 -8.30
C GLU A 553 -12.76 -10.21 -9.79
N ALA A 554 -12.28 -9.24 -10.59
CA ALA A 554 -12.49 -9.23 -12.02
C ALA A 554 -11.82 -10.42 -12.73
N PHE A 555 -10.90 -11.15 -12.11
CA PHE A 555 -10.19 -12.28 -12.73
C PHE A 555 -10.78 -13.66 -12.40
N ASN A 556 -11.85 -13.70 -11.59
CA ASN A 556 -12.55 -14.93 -11.21
C ASN A 556 -13.53 -15.42 -12.29
#